data_AF-A0A9D4VQ30-F1
#
_entry.id   AF-A0A9D4VQ30-F1
#
_cell.length_a   1.000
_cell.length_b   1.000
_cell.length_c   1.000
_cell.angle_alpha   90.00
_cell.angle_beta   90.00
_cell.angle_gamma   90.00
#
_symmetry.space_group_name_H-M   'P 1'
#
loop_
_entity.id
_entity.type
_entity.pdbx_description
1 polymer ?
#
loop_
_entity_poly.entity_id
_entity_poly.type
_entity_poly.pdbx_seq_one_letter_code
_entity_poly.pdbx_strand_id
1 'polypeptide(L)'
;RYVLQYFLHFFISSDIDDDGDFSDPFDIARTKHASINRLKRWRQAALVLNASRRFRYTLDLKKEEEKKLILRKIRAHAQAIRATYLFKAAGGQGQRQGQGQGQLNETTKPLQTSTGEFPIGPEQLASISREHDIASLQQYGGVAGVSNLLKTDLEKGVDGDDADLLRRRNAFGSNNYPRKKGRSFLVTS
;
A
#
# COMPACT_ATOMS: atom_id res chain seq x y z
N ARG A 1 2.93 -8.35 18.02
CA ARG A 1 3.95 -9.43 18.06
C ARG A 1 4.49 -9.62 19.47
N TYR A 2 5.19 -8.65 20.06
CA TYR A 2 5.82 -8.77 21.38
C TYR A 2 4.94 -9.36 22.51
N VAL A 3 3.70 -8.89 22.71
CA VAL A 3 2.82 -9.40 23.80
C VAL A 3 2.58 -10.92 23.74
N LEU A 4 2.40 -11.49 22.54
CA LEU A 4 2.23 -12.94 22.38
C LEU A 4 3.55 -13.70 22.60
N GLN A 5 4.69 -13.08 22.28
CA GLN A 5 6.01 -13.66 22.46
C GLN A 5 6.40 -13.70 23.95
N TYR A 6 6.07 -12.65 24.73
CA TYR A 6 6.24 -12.66 26.18
C TYR A 6 5.35 -13.71 26.86
N PHE A 7 4.09 -13.87 26.42
CA PHE A 7 3.21 -14.93 26.94
C PHE A 7 3.72 -16.34 26.62
N LEU A 8 4.24 -16.57 25.41
CA LEU A 8 4.82 -17.86 25.04
C LEU A 8 6.12 -18.15 25.79
N HIS A 9 6.97 -17.14 26.01
CA HIS A 9 8.22 -17.29 26.76
C HIS A 9 7.97 -17.50 28.26
N PHE A 10 6.95 -16.85 28.83
CA PHE A 10 6.54 -17.08 30.23
C PHE A 10 5.99 -18.50 30.44
N PHE A 11 5.29 -19.04 29.43
CA PHE A 11 4.81 -20.42 29.43
C PHE A 11 5.99 -21.42 29.40
N ILE A 12 6.95 -21.24 28.47
CA ILE A 12 8.12 -22.12 28.32
C ILE A 12 9.06 -22.07 29.54
N SER A 13 9.25 -20.91 30.18
CA SER A 13 10.13 -20.79 31.35
C SER A 13 9.55 -21.36 32.66
N SER A 14 8.31 -21.83 32.67
CA SER A 14 7.68 -22.43 33.87
C SER A 14 7.68 -23.96 33.88
N ASP A 15 8.18 -24.61 32.82
CA ASP A 15 8.22 -26.08 32.66
C ASP A 15 9.60 -26.69 32.97
N ILE A 16 10.45 -26.01 33.76
CA ILE A 16 11.63 -26.63 34.41
C ILE A 16 11.26 -26.98 35.84
N ASP A 17 10.40 -27.99 35.95
CA ASP A 17 10.34 -28.89 37.10
C ASP A 17 10.12 -30.31 36.54
N ASP A 18 11.04 -31.18 36.92
CA ASP A 18 11.22 -32.57 36.48
C ASP A 18 9.97 -33.44 36.73
N ASP A 19 9.25 -33.84 35.67
CA ASP A 19 8.51 -35.10 35.54
C ASP A 19 7.74 -35.18 34.19
N GLY A 20 7.98 -36.25 33.42
CA GLY A 20 7.59 -36.34 32.00
C GLY A 20 6.12 -36.63 31.68
N ASP A 21 5.19 -35.69 31.94
CA ASP A 21 3.80 -35.76 31.42
C ASP A 21 3.54 -34.75 30.29
N PHE A 22 3.82 -35.17 29.05
CA PHE A 22 3.45 -34.47 27.80
C PHE A 22 1.92 -34.43 27.54
N SER A 23 1.05 -34.68 28.53
CA SER A 23 -0.40 -34.56 28.40
C SER A 23 -0.81 -33.16 27.91
N ASP A 24 -1.59 -33.14 26.83
CA ASP A 24 -2.27 -31.97 26.27
C ASP A 24 -3.06 -31.22 27.36
N PRO A 25 -2.89 -29.88 27.51
CA PRO A 25 -3.70 -29.05 28.41
C PRO A 25 -5.22 -29.13 28.19
N PHE A 26 -5.68 -29.62 27.04
CA PHE A 26 -7.09 -29.82 26.73
C PHE A 26 -7.62 -31.25 26.99
N ASP A 27 -6.73 -32.23 27.24
CA ASP A 27 -7.16 -33.59 27.55
C ASP A 27 -7.65 -33.70 29.01
N ILE A 28 -8.97 -33.75 29.18
CA ILE A 28 -9.64 -33.99 30.45
C ILE A 28 -10.57 -35.20 30.30
N ALA A 29 -9.97 -36.39 30.18
CA ALA A 29 -10.66 -37.68 30.05
C ALA A 29 -11.79 -37.96 31.07
N ARG A 30 -11.81 -37.31 32.24
CA ARG A 30 -12.89 -37.47 33.25
C ARG A 30 -13.25 -36.15 33.94
N THR A 31 -14.29 -35.48 33.46
CA THR A 31 -14.73 -34.15 33.91
C THR A 31 -15.06 -34.03 35.40
N LYS A 32 -15.51 -35.12 36.06
CA LYS A 32 -15.89 -35.13 37.48
C LYS A 32 -14.73 -35.34 38.47
N HIS A 33 -13.55 -35.78 38.00
CA HIS A 33 -12.41 -36.14 38.86
C HIS A 33 -11.07 -35.65 38.29
N ALA A 34 -11.08 -34.56 37.52
CA ALA A 34 -9.86 -33.93 37.03
C ALA A 34 -9.03 -33.37 38.20
N SER A 35 -7.72 -33.63 38.22
CA SER A 35 -6.84 -33.11 39.27
C SER A 35 -6.79 -31.58 39.24
N ILE A 36 -6.56 -30.97 40.42
CA ILE A 36 -6.52 -29.49 40.56
C ILE A 36 -5.49 -28.87 39.61
N ASN A 37 -4.33 -29.51 39.44
CA ASN A 37 -3.28 -29.02 38.54
C ASN A 37 -3.68 -29.14 37.05
N ARG A 38 -4.39 -30.20 36.65
CA ARG A 38 -4.96 -30.33 35.29
C ARG A 38 -6.00 -29.24 35.02
N LEU A 39 -6.86 -28.94 35.99
CA LEU A 39 -7.83 -27.82 35.91
C LEU A 39 -7.16 -26.44 35.86
N LYS A 40 -6.02 -26.24 36.56
CA LYS A 40 -5.21 -25.02 36.45
C LYS A 40 -4.61 -24.86 35.05
N ARG A 41 -3.96 -25.91 34.51
CA ARG A 41 -3.37 -25.93 33.16
C ARG A 41 -4.42 -25.61 32.08
N TRP A 42 -5.61 -26.22 32.16
CA TRP A 42 -6.73 -25.92 31.26
C TRP A 42 -7.17 -24.45 31.33
N ARG A 43 -7.32 -23.88 32.54
CA ARG A 43 -7.71 -22.47 32.72
C ARG A 43 -6.66 -21.51 32.14
N GLN A 44 -5.37 -21.80 32.33
CA GLN A 44 -4.27 -21.00 31.77
C GLN A 44 -4.30 -21.03 30.23
N ALA A 45 -4.41 -22.22 29.63
CA ALA A 45 -4.51 -22.36 28.18
C ALA A 45 -5.76 -21.63 27.60
N ALA A 46 -6.92 -21.78 28.25
CA ALA A 46 -8.15 -21.10 27.87
C ALA A 46 -8.04 -19.57 27.94
N LEU A 47 -7.36 -19.01 28.95
CA LEU A 47 -7.11 -17.56 29.06
C LEU A 47 -6.23 -17.04 27.94
N VAL A 48 -5.15 -17.74 27.57
CA VAL A 48 -4.27 -17.36 26.46
C VAL A 48 -5.02 -17.40 25.12
N LEU A 49 -5.84 -18.43 24.88
CA LEU A 49 -6.70 -18.50 23.70
C LEU A 49 -7.76 -17.39 23.67
N ASN A 50 -8.38 -17.07 24.81
CA ASN A 50 -9.35 -15.98 24.91
C ASN A 50 -8.70 -14.62 24.61
N ALA A 51 -7.54 -14.35 25.19
CA ALA A 51 -6.76 -13.14 24.92
C ALA A 51 -6.38 -13.05 23.44
N SER A 52 -5.83 -14.12 22.85
CA SER A 52 -5.48 -14.18 21.42
C SER A 52 -6.69 -13.94 20.50
N ARG A 53 -7.87 -14.49 20.83
CA ARG A 53 -9.12 -14.21 20.13
C ARG A 53 -9.54 -12.73 20.26
N ARG A 54 -9.49 -12.16 21.48
CA ARG A 54 -9.80 -10.74 21.72
C ARG A 54 -8.87 -9.80 20.95
N PHE A 55 -7.56 -10.09 20.91
CA PHE A 55 -6.59 -9.29 20.13
C PHE A 55 -6.83 -9.35 18.62
N ARG A 56 -7.27 -10.50 18.08
CA ARG A 56 -7.70 -10.57 16.67
C ARG A 56 -8.93 -9.72 16.43
N TYR A 57 -9.92 -9.76 17.32
CA TYR A 57 -11.15 -8.97 17.18
C TYR A 57 -10.91 -7.47 17.20
N THR A 58 -10.08 -6.94 18.11
CA THR A 58 -9.75 -5.50 18.10
C THR A 58 -8.97 -5.08 16.85
N LEU A 59 -8.14 -5.97 16.31
CA LEU A 59 -7.41 -5.75 15.06
C LEU A 59 -8.33 -5.79 13.82
N ASP A 60 -9.31 -6.71 13.78
CA ASP A 60 -10.24 -6.84 12.67
C ASP A 60 -11.33 -5.75 12.69
N LEU A 61 -11.78 -5.31 13.87
CA LEU A 61 -12.65 -4.12 14.03
C LEU A 61 -12.01 -2.88 13.40
N LYS A 62 -10.73 -2.62 13.70
CA LYS A 62 -9.99 -1.48 13.13
C LYS A 62 -9.91 -1.56 11.59
N LYS A 63 -9.63 -2.74 11.02
CA LYS A 63 -9.64 -2.93 9.56
C LYS A 63 -11.02 -2.70 8.94
N GLU A 64 -12.09 -3.14 9.61
CA GLU A 64 -13.45 -2.96 9.12
C GLU A 64 -13.86 -1.48 9.15
N GLU A 65 -13.49 -0.76 10.21
CA GLU A 65 -13.62 0.70 10.29
C GLU A 65 -12.86 1.36 9.14
N GLU A 66 -11.56 1.10 8.98
CA GLU A 66 -10.73 1.64 7.88
C GLU A 66 -11.37 1.39 6.50
N LYS A 67 -11.88 0.17 6.25
CA LYS A 67 -12.60 -0.19 5.02
C LYS A 67 -13.87 0.66 4.83
N LYS A 68 -14.66 0.88 5.89
CA LYS A 68 -15.82 1.79 5.86
C LYS A 68 -15.39 3.25 5.62
N LEU A 69 -14.26 3.69 6.19
CA LEU A 69 -13.73 5.05 6.01
C LEU A 69 -13.21 5.30 4.59
N ILE A 70 -12.68 4.27 3.92
CA ILE A 70 -12.28 4.32 2.50
C ILE A 70 -13.55 4.38 1.61
N LEU A 71 -14.52 3.50 1.86
CA LEU A 71 -15.73 3.41 1.05
C LEU A 71 -16.58 4.70 1.09
N ARG A 72 -16.69 5.38 2.24
CA ARG A 72 -17.35 6.70 2.32
C ARG A 72 -16.65 7.78 1.48
N LYS A 73 -15.31 7.78 1.43
CA LYS A 73 -14.53 8.75 0.63
C LYS A 73 -14.78 8.53 -0.87
N ILE A 74 -14.68 7.29 -1.33
CA ILE A 74 -14.97 6.93 -2.73
C ILE A 74 -16.39 7.36 -3.13
N ARG A 75 -17.38 7.10 -2.27
CA ARG A 75 -18.78 7.54 -2.49
C ARG A 75 -18.92 9.06 -2.58
N ALA A 76 -18.27 9.80 -1.68
CA ALA A 76 -18.30 11.27 -1.68
C ALA A 76 -17.66 11.86 -2.94
N HIS A 77 -16.48 11.36 -3.37
CA HIS A 77 -15.86 11.78 -4.63
C HIS A 77 -16.75 11.47 -5.84
N ALA A 78 -17.34 10.28 -5.90
CA ALA A 78 -18.27 9.90 -6.97
C ALA A 78 -19.60 10.69 -6.96
N GLN A 79 -20.00 11.25 -5.82
CA GLN A 79 -21.14 12.19 -5.73
C GLN A 79 -20.74 13.58 -6.20
N ALA A 80 -19.57 14.09 -5.79
CA ALA A 80 -19.05 15.39 -6.23
C ALA A 80 -18.87 15.42 -7.76
N ILE A 81 -18.27 14.39 -8.35
CA ILE A 81 -18.12 14.25 -9.81
C ILE A 81 -19.48 14.23 -10.51
N ARG A 82 -20.47 13.47 -9.99
CA ARG A 82 -21.82 13.48 -10.56
C ARG A 82 -22.50 14.84 -10.47
N ALA A 83 -22.32 15.55 -9.36
CA ALA A 83 -22.86 16.90 -9.17
C ALA A 83 -22.26 17.92 -10.15
N THR A 84 -20.94 17.88 -10.43
CA THR A 84 -20.34 18.79 -11.41
C THR A 84 -20.81 18.54 -12.84
N TYR A 85 -20.98 17.27 -13.25
CA TYR A 85 -21.59 16.95 -14.55
C TYR A 85 -23.05 17.41 -14.65
N LEU A 86 -23.86 17.19 -13.61
CA LEU A 86 -25.25 17.67 -13.57
C LEU A 86 -25.33 19.21 -13.60
N PHE A 87 -24.46 19.91 -12.86
CA PHE A 87 -24.39 21.37 -12.87
C PHE A 87 -24.00 21.91 -14.26
N LYS A 88 -23.01 21.30 -14.92
CA LYS A 88 -22.62 21.65 -16.29
C LYS A 88 -23.75 21.39 -17.30
N ALA A 89 -24.49 20.29 -17.14
CA ALA A 89 -25.64 19.98 -18.01
C ALA A 89 -26.81 20.96 -17.81
N ALA A 90 -27.13 21.31 -16.56
CA ALA A 90 -28.18 22.28 -16.23
C ALA A 90 -27.84 23.71 -16.71
N GLY A 91 -26.59 24.16 -16.51
CA GLY A 91 -26.13 25.45 -17.03
C GLY A 91 -26.06 25.50 -18.56
N GLY A 92 -25.86 24.36 -19.22
CA GLY A 92 -25.71 24.25 -20.67
C GLY A 92 -27.00 24.44 -21.49
N GLN A 93 -28.18 24.44 -20.88
CA GLN A 93 -29.46 24.63 -21.60
C GLN A 93 -29.95 26.09 -21.62
N GLY A 94 -29.35 26.99 -20.83
CA GLY A 94 -29.82 28.38 -20.71
C GLY A 94 -29.23 29.37 -21.73
N GLN A 95 -28.04 29.10 -22.31
CA GLN A 95 -27.32 30.09 -23.12
C GLN A 95 -26.69 29.50 -24.39
N ARG A 96 -27.48 29.49 -25.47
CA ARG A 96 -26.95 29.46 -26.85
C ARG A 96 -27.01 30.86 -27.46
N GLN A 97 -26.02 31.70 -27.10
CA GLN A 97 -25.49 32.84 -27.87
C GLN A 97 -24.54 33.65 -26.96
N GLY A 98 -23.33 33.95 -27.43
CA GLY A 98 -22.34 34.72 -26.68
C GLY A 98 -20.91 34.20 -26.89
N GLN A 99 -20.14 34.88 -27.73
CA GLN A 99 -18.70 34.69 -27.79
C GLN A 99 -18.06 35.26 -26.52
N GLY A 100 -17.11 34.55 -25.92
CA GLY A 100 -16.40 35.02 -24.72
C GLY A 100 -15.19 34.15 -24.41
N GLN A 101 -14.00 34.63 -24.78
CA GLN A 101 -12.75 34.05 -24.32
C GLN A 101 -12.55 34.46 -22.85
N GLY A 102 -12.65 33.51 -21.93
CA GLY A 102 -12.47 33.73 -20.49
C GLY A 102 -11.33 32.88 -19.93
N GLN A 103 -10.16 33.50 -19.74
CA GLN A 103 -9.06 32.89 -18.98
C GLN A 103 -9.46 32.77 -17.50
N LEU A 104 -9.24 31.59 -16.91
CA LEU A 104 -9.16 31.41 -15.47
C LEU A 104 -8.04 30.42 -15.13
N ASN A 105 -6.85 30.97 -14.90
CA ASN A 105 -5.89 30.40 -13.95
C ASN A 105 -6.45 30.71 -12.54
N GLU A 106 -6.19 30.01 -11.44
CA GLU A 106 -4.94 29.39 -11.00
C GLU A 106 -5.21 28.48 -9.77
N THR A 107 -4.15 27.76 -9.35
CA THR A 107 -3.87 27.27 -7.98
C THR A 107 -4.27 25.84 -7.63
N THR A 108 -3.36 24.93 -7.22
CA THR A 108 -1.90 24.78 -7.49
C THR A 108 -1.50 23.30 -7.28
N LYS A 109 -0.68 22.73 -8.17
CA LYS A 109 0.62 22.08 -7.82
C LYS A 109 1.48 21.86 -9.08
N PRO A 110 2.82 21.90 -8.97
CA PRO A 110 3.68 22.17 -10.12
C PRO A 110 4.21 20.89 -10.79
N LEU A 111 4.43 20.95 -12.11
CA LEU A 111 5.78 21.12 -12.69
C LEU A 111 5.74 20.81 -14.20
N GLN A 112 5.62 21.86 -15.03
CA GLN A 112 5.97 21.73 -16.46
C GLN A 112 7.50 21.69 -16.59
N THR A 113 8.08 20.49 -16.70
CA THR A 113 9.48 20.30 -17.14
C THR A 113 9.60 19.15 -18.14
N SER A 114 8.83 19.20 -19.23
CA SER A 114 9.26 18.56 -20.49
C SER A 114 10.34 19.42 -21.16
N THR A 115 11.41 19.71 -20.42
CA THR A 115 12.63 20.40 -20.91
C THR A 115 13.63 19.38 -21.45
N GLY A 116 13.27 18.09 -21.43
CA GLY A 116 14.04 16.97 -21.95
C GLY A 116 13.54 16.48 -23.30
N GLU A 117 14.35 15.62 -23.91
CA GLU A 117 14.15 15.01 -25.22
C GLU A 117 12.95 14.03 -25.29
N PHE A 118 12.30 13.75 -24.16
CA PHE A 118 11.13 12.88 -24.02
C PHE A 118 9.91 13.70 -23.59
N PRO A 119 8.76 13.57 -24.28
CA PRO A 119 7.51 14.23 -23.91
C PRO A 119 6.95 13.94 -22.50
N ILE A 120 7.39 12.86 -21.85
CA ILE A 120 6.95 12.44 -20.51
C ILE A 120 8.13 12.33 -19.55
N GLY A 121 7.98 12.88 -18.34
CA GLY A 121 9.02 12.91 -17.31
C GLY A 121 8.90 11.77 -16.28
N PRO A 122 9.99 11.48 -15.54
CA PRO A 122 10.03 10.41 -14.53
C PRO A 122 8.99 10.61 -13.41
N GLU A 123 8.77 11.84 -12.94
CA GLU A 123 7.78 12.14 -11.90
C GLU A 123 6.35 11.82 -12.35
N GLN A 124 6.00 12.06 -13.62
CA GLN A 124 4.68 11.75 -14.17
C GLN A 124 4.44 10.24 -14.22
N LEU A 125 5.43 9.48 -14.69
CA LEU A 125 5.41 8.00 -14.69
C LEU A 125 5.32 7.44 -13.26
N ALA A 126 6.08 8.02 -12.33
CA ALA A 126 6.06 7.64 -10.92
C ALA A 126 4.69 7.89 -10.29
N SER A 127 4.04 9.03 -10.55
CA SER A 127 2.68 9.33 -10.09
C SER A 127 1.67 8.30 -10.60
N ILE A 128 1.64 8.01 -11.90
CA ILE A 128 0.73 7.03 -12.51
C ILE A 128 0.91 5.66 -11.85
N SER A 129 2.17 5.18 -11.73
CA SER A 129 2.47 3.86 -11.17
C SER A 129 2.23 3.77 -9.66
N ARG A 130 2.44 4.85 -8.91
CA ARG A 130 2.31 4.85 -7.43
C ARG A 130 0.86 4.96 -7.01
N GLU A 131 0.09 5.84 -7.65
CA GLU A 131 -1.30 6.12 -7.29
C GLU A 131 -2.29 5.20 -8.02
N HIS A 132 -1.80 4.38 -8.94
CA HIS A 132 -2.60 3.50 -9.81
C HIS A 132 -3.65 4.31 -10.60
N ASP A 133 -3.25 5.48 -11.09
CA ASP A 133 -4.16 6.41 -11.77
C ASP A 133 -4.42 5.96 -13.22
N ILE A 134 -5.46 5.14 -13.35
CA ILE A 134 -5.99 4.66 -14.64
C ILE A 134 -6.49 5.84 -15.50
N ALA A 135 -7.00 6.92 -14.90
CA ALA A 135 -7.51 8.07 -15.64
C ALA A 135 -6.36 8.86 -16.28
N SER A 136 -5.28 9.13 -15.54
CA SER A 136 -4.05 9.70 -16.11
C SER A 136 -3.45 8.79 -17.18
N LEU A 137 -3.38 7.46 -16.95
CA LEU A 137 -2.90 6.52 -17.98
C LEU A 137 -3.74 6.58 -19.26
N GLN A 138 -5.07 6.72 -19.17
CA GLN A 138 -5.94 6.90 -20.32
C GLN A 138 -5.74 8.26 -21.01
N GLN A 139 -5.49 9.35 -20.27
CA GLN A 139 -5.17 10.66 -20.85
C GLN A 139 -3.88 10.62 -21.70
N TYR A 140 -2.90 9.82 -21.31
CA TYR A 140 -1.69 9.58 -22.10
C TYR A 140 -1.86 8.59 -23.26
N GLY A 141 -3.08 8.16 -23.59
CA GLY A 141 -3.35 7.20 -24.68
C GLY A 141 -3.15 5.73 -24.29
N GLY A 142 -3.21 5.41 -22.99
CA GLY A 142 -2.99 4.06 -22.47
C GLY A 142 -1.55 3.60 -22.61
N VAL A 143 -1.33 2.27 -22.57
CA VAL A 143 0.01 1.66 -22.66
C VAL A 143 0.70 2.02 -23.98
N ALA A 144 -0.04 1.99 -25.10
CA ALA A 144 0.50 2.36 -26.41
C ALA A 144 0.92 3.83 -26.50
N GLY A 145 0.10 4.74 -25.96
CA GLY A 145 0.45 6.16 -25.90
C GLY A 145 1.65 6.45 -24.99
N VAL A 146 1.76 5.79 -23.83
CA VAL A 146 2.96 5.88 -22.97
C VAL A 146 4.21 5.34 -23.68
N SER A 147 4.10 4.25 -24.46
CA SER A 147 5.21 3.74 -25.28
C SER A 147 5.68 4.77 -26.32
N ASN A 148 4.74 5.43 -27.01
CA ASN A 148 5.05 6.50 -27.96
C ASN A 148 5.74 7.71 -27.27
N LEU A 149 5.27 8.11 -26.08
CA LEU A 149 5.86 9.20 -25.30
C LEU A 149 7.27 8.84 -24.78
N LEU A 150 7.53 7.57 -24.52
CA LEU A 150 8.85 7.04 -24.18
C LEU A 150 9.75 6.75 -25.40
N LYS A 151 9.25 6.94 -26.63
CA LYS A 151 9.92 6.53 -27.87
C LYS A 151 10.37 5.06 -27.80
N THR A 152 9.46 4.16 -27.43
CA THR A 152 9.69 2.71 -27.37
C THR A 152 8.68 1.97 -28.23
N ASP A 153 9.12 0.86 -28.82
CA ASP A 153 8.25 -0.11 -29.48
C ASP A 153 7.72 -1.12 -28.45
N LEU A 154 6.47 -1.58 -28.60
CA LEU A 154 5.84 -2.51 -27.65
C LEU A 154 6.34 -3.95 -27.81
N GLU A 155 6.76 -4.35 -29.01
CA GLU A 155 7.21 -5.70 -29.35
C GLU A 155 8.74 -5.80 -29.35
N LYS A 156 9.42 -4.76 -29.85
CA LYS A 156 10.88 -4.70 -30.00
C LYS A 156 11.59 -3.96 -28.86
N GLY A 157 10.86 -3.15 -28.08
CA GLY A 157 11.39 -2.41 -26.95
C GLY A 157 12.19 -1.15 -27.34
N VAL A 158 13.44 -1.09 -26.92
CA VAL A 158 14.37 0.02 -27.16
C VAL A 158 15.45 -0.46 -28.13
N ASP A 159 15.69 0.29 -29.20
CA ASP A 159 16.86 0.09 -30.05
C ASP A 159 18.12 0.36 -29.23
N GLY A 160 18.90 -0.68 -28.94
CA GLY A 160 19.99 -0.69 -27.97
C GLY A 160 21.26 0.08 -28.37
N ASP A 161 21.13 1.19 -29.09
CA ASP A 161 22.20 2.14 -29.39
C ASP A 161 22.69 2.82 -28.10
N ASP A 162 24.01 2.82 -27.87
CA ASP A 162 24.65 3.42 -26.70
C ASP A 162 24.29 4.90 -26.54
N ALA A 163 24.08 5.63 -27.65
CA ALA A 163 23.64 7.01 -27.57
C ALA A 163 22.19 7.15 -27.09
N ASP A 164 21.27 6.25 -27.47
CA ASP A 164 19.90 6.24 -26.94
C ASP A 164 19.84 5.84 -25.47
N LEU A 165 20.61 4.81 -25.09
CA LEU A 165 20.74 4.38 -23.70
C LEU A 165 21.30 5.50 -22.81
N LEU A 166 22.28 6.27 -23.31
CA LEU A 166 22.81 7.44 -22.59
C LEU A 166 21.77 8.55 -22.45
N ARG A 167 21.02 8.87 -23.51
CA ARG A 167 19.93 9.88 -23.48
C ARG A 167 18.84 9.48 -22.48
N ARG A 168 18.41 8.22 -22.49
CA ARG A 168 17.45 7.68 -21.51
C ARG A 168 17.98 7.75 -20.07
N ARG A 169 19.23 7.34 -19.83
CA ARG A 169 19.83 7.40 -18.48
C ARG A 169 19.92 8.84 -17.96
N ASN A 170 20.17 9.82 -18.84
CA ASN A 170 20.20 11.23 -18.47
C ASN A 170 18.79 11.80 -18.18
N ALA A 171 17.75 11.32 -18.88
CA ALA A 171 16.36 11.78 -18.70
C ALA A 171 15.63 11.12 -17.52
N PHE A 172 15.85 9.81 -17.27
CA PHE A 172 15.12 9.02 -16.29
C PHE A 172 15.97 8.54 -15.10
N GLY A 173 17.28 8.77 -15.14
CA GLY A 173 18.23 8.32 -14.12
C GLY A 173 18.77 6.91 -14.34
N SER A 174 19.56 6.43 -13.38
CA SER A 174 20.14 5.08 -13.41
C SER A 174 19.26 4.08 -12.66
N ASN A 175 18.98 2.92 -13.26
CA ASN A 175 18.24 1.82 -12.62
C ASN A 175 19.13 1.06 -11.60
N ASN A 176 19.67 1.78 -10.62
CA ASN A 176 20.62 1.27 -9.64
C ASN A 176 20.19 1.68 -8.23
N TYR A 177 19.91 0.69 -7.39
CA TYR A 177 19.59 0.94 -5.99
C TYR A 177 20.82 1.40 -5.20
N PRO A 178 20.70 2.43 -4.34
CA PRO A 178 21.78 2.86 -3.46
C PRO A 178 22.27 1.70 -2.58
N ARG A 179 23.50 1.24 -2.82
CA ARG A 179 24.13 0.25 -1.94
C ARG A 179 24.45 0.91 -0.60
N LYS A 180 24.18 0.21 0.50
CA LYS A 180 24.68 0.61 1.82
C LYS A 180 26.21 0.74 1.73
N LYS A 181 26.77 1.86 2.21
CA LYS A 181 28.22 2.01 2.37
C LYS A 181 28.73 0.84 3.22
N GLY A 182 29.76 0.16 2.75
CA GLY A 182 30.41 -0.89 3.54
C GLY A 182 30.96 -0.30 4.83
N ARG A 183 30.94 -1.07 5.93
CA ARG A 183 31.71 -0.70 7.13
C ARG A 183 33.19 -0.69 6.73
N SER A 184 33.87 0.44 6.93
CA SER A 184 35.32 0.50 6.81
C SER A 184 35.94 -0.46 7.82
N PHE A 185 36.94 -1.24 7.39
CA PHE A 185 37.68 -2.13 8.29
C PHE A 185 38.50 -1.37 9.32
N LEU A 186 38.85 -0.11 9.04
CA LEU A 186 39.51 0.79 9.96
C LEU A 186 38.48 1.39 10.91
N VAL A 187 38.43 0.84 12.12
CA VAL A 187 38.00 1.55 13.33
C VAL A 187 39.27 2.15 13.94
N THR A 188 39.45 3.45 13.79
CA THR A 188 40.40 4.19 14.63
C THR A 188 39.83 4.26 16.04
N SER A 189 40.55 3.67 16.99
CA SER A 189 40.28 3.80 18.43
C SER A 189 40.83 5.12 18.98
#